data_AF-A0A149QD27-F1
#
_entry.id   AF-A0A149QD27-F1
#
_cell.length_a   1.000
_cell.length_b   1.000
_cell.length_c   1.000
_cell.angle_alpha   90.00
_cell.angle_beta   90.00
_cell.angle_gamma   90.00
#
_symmetry.space_group_name_H-M   'P 1'
#
loop_
_entity.id
_entity.type
_entity.pdbx_description
1 polymer ?
#
loop_
_entity_poly.entity_id
_entity_poly.type
_entity_poly.pdbx_seq_one_letter_code
_entity_poly.pdbx_strand_id
1 'polypeptide(L)' 'MMLVTDSASKRWVLDCPFEDERDDYAPVYRIHAVDTDIAGPSEVWERHTLGLLPDIGALSVNSLQFDETRRASFILM' A
#
# COMPACT_ATOMS: atom_id res chain seq x y z
N MET A 1 -0.36 -0.72 -6.83
CA MET A 1 0.54 -0.19 -5.78
C MET A 1 0.19 1.26 -5.42
N MET A 2 0.12 1.58 -4.13
CA MET A 2 -0.16 2.92 -3.60
C MET A 2 0.71 3.20 -2.37
N LEU A 3 1.27 4.43 -2.24
CA LEU A 3 1.97 4.88 -1.04
C LEU A 3 0.99 5.69 -0.20
N VAL A 4 0.77 5.25 1.03
CA VAL A 4 -0.23 5.84 1.92
C VAL A 4 0.42 6.33 3.21
N THR A 5 -0.14 7.41 3.75
CA THR A 5 0.33 8.05 4.99
C THR A 5 -0.84 8.26 5.93
N ASP A 6 -0.67 7.96 7.23
CA ASP A 6 -1.66 8.30 8.25
C ASP A 6 -1.48 9.72 8.80
N SER A 7 -2.36 10.12 9.73
CA SER A 7 -2.27 11.42 10.41
C SER A 7 -1.02 11.58 11.30
N ALA A 8 -0.33 10.49 11.63
CA ALA A 8 0.89 10.47 12.43
C ALA A 8 2.16 10.42 11.57
N SER A 9 2.04 10.63 10.24
CA SER A 9 3.14 10.54 9.27
C SER A 9 3.77 9.14 9.13
N LYS A 10 3.10 8.09 9.60
CA LYS A 10 3.51 6.72 9.30
C LYS A 10 3.12 6.38 7.86
N ARG A 11 3.97 5.58 7.22
CA ARG A 11 3.90 5.31 5.78
C ARG A 11 3.81 3.80 5.53
N TRP A 12 3.03 3.44 4.52
CA TRP A 12 2.91 2.05 4.04
C TRP A 12 2.79 2.02 2.52
N VAL A 13 3.23 0.91 1.94
CA VAL A 13 2.88 0.56 0.57
C VAL A 13 1.72 -0.44 0.62
N LEU A 14 0.62 -0.11 -0.05
CA LEU A 14 -0.45 -1.04 -0.37
C LEU A 14 -0.22 -1.58 -1.77
N ASP A 15 0.14 -2.85 -1.87
CA ASP A 15 0.38 -3.51 -3.15
C ASP A 15 -0.68 -4.57 -3.46
N CYS A 16 -1.11 -4.60 -4.72
CA CYS A 16 -2.09 -5.58 -5.21
C CYS A 16 -1.59 -5.98 -6.61
N PRO A 17 -0.66 -6.94 -6.68
CA PRO A 17 -0.15 -7.42 -7.95
C PRO A 17 -1.24 -8.18 -8.69
N PHE A 18 -1.16 -8.16 -10.02
CA PHE A 18 -2.00 -8.99 -10.87
C PHE A 18 -1.58 -10.46 -10.68
N GLU A 19 -2.54 -11.36 -10.49
CA GLU A 19 -2.30 -12.79 -10.32
C GLU A 19 -2.57 -13.50 -11.65
N ASP A 20 -1.52 -13.75 -12.45
CA ASP A 20 -1.62 -14.35 -13.79
C ASP A 20 -2.40 -15.67 -13.81
N GLU A 21 -2.29 -16.48 -12.75
CA GLU A 21 -3.00 -17.77 -12.62
C GLU A 21 -4.52 -17.61 -12.56
N ARG A 22 -5.01 -16.44 -12.11
CA ARG A 22 -6.42 -16.13 -11.96
C ARG A 22 -6.94 -15.18 -13.03
N ASP A 23 -6.04 -14.62 -13.84
CA ASP A 23 -6.33 -13.54 -14.79
C ASP A 23 -7.06 -12.36 -14.10
N ASP A 24 -6.69 -12.09 -12.84
CA ASP A 24 -7.36 -11.08 -12.01
C ASP A 24 -6.44 -10.56 -10.89
N TYR A 25 -6.85 -9.50 -10.23
CA TYR A 25 -6.24 -9.01 -9.01
C TYR A 25 -6.75 -9.75 -7.77
N ALA A 26 -5.88 -9.93 -6.78
CA ALA A 26 -6.30 -10.45 -5.49
C ALA A 26 -7.32 -9.49 -4.83
N PRO A 27 -8.35 -9.98 -4.12
CA PRO A 27 -9.29 -9.13 -3.39
C PRO A 27 -8.68 -8.53 -2.10
N VAL A 28 -7.34 -8.42 -2.05
CA VAL A 28 -6.57 -7.92 -0.92
C VAL A 28 -5.40 -7.06 -1.41
N TYR A 29 -5.05 -6.06 -0.62
CA TYR A 29 -3.77 -5.37 -0.66
C TYR A 29 -2.80 -6.06 0.30
N ARG A 30 -1.59 -6.39 -0.16
CA ARG A 30 -0.44 -6.66 0.71
C ARG A 30 0.08 -5.34 1.26
N ILE A 31 0.43 -5.33 2.54
CA ILE A 31 0.85 -4.13 3.26
C ILE A 31 2.33 -4.25 3.57
N HIS A 32 3.12 -3.30 3.07
CA HIS A 32 4.53 -3.21 3.39
C HIS A 32 4.80 -1.98 4.25
N ALA A 33 5.51 -2.15 5.36
CA ALA A 33 5.91 -1.06 6.22
C ALA A 33 7.01 -0.21 5.55
N VAL A 34 6.92 1.11 5.69
CA VAL A 34 7.96 2.04 5.24
C VAL A 34 8.59 2.68 6.46
N ASP A 35 9.87 2.39 6.68
CA ASP A 35 10.64 2.95 7.79
C ASP A 35 10.77 4.48 7.68
N THR A 36 11.01 5.13 8.82
CA THR A 36 11.10 6.60 8.92
C THR A 36 12.40 7.17 8.35
N ASP A 37 13.42 6.34 8.16
CA ASP A 37 14.73 6.72 7.60
C ASP A 37 14.71 6.84 6.06
N ILE A 38 13.70 6.27 5.39
CA ILE A 38 13.56 6.33 3.93
C ILE A 38 13.17 7.75 3.50
N ALA A 39 14.07 8.43 2.81
CA ALA A 39 14.02 9.89 2.67
C ALA A 39 12.97 10.38 1.67
N GLY A 40 12.55 9.54 0.71
CA GLY A 40 11.60 9.96 -0.32
C GLY A 40 10.91 8.85 -1.09
N PRO A 41 9.85 9.17 -1.86
CA PRO A 41 9.03 8.17 -2.56
C PRO A 41 9.81 7.28 -3.54
N SER A 42 10.82 7.81 -4.23
CA SER A 42 11.63 7.03 -5.17
C SER A 42 12.37 5.88 -4.49
N GLU A 43 12.95 6.12 -3.32
CA GLU A 43 13.65 5.10 -2.53
C GLU A 43 12.68 4.04 -1.99
N VAL A 44 11.46 4.45 -1.60
CA VAL A 44 10.40 3.52 -1.20
C VAL A 44 10.10 2.53 -2.34
N TRP A 45 9.93 3.02 -3.56
CA TRP A 45 9.62 2.19 -4.72
C TRP A 45 10.74 1.25 -5.13
N GLU A 46 11.98 1.72 -5.05
CA GLU A 46 13.16 0.88 -5.29
C GLU A 46 13.22 -0.26 -4.28
N ARG A 47 13.14 0.05 -2.97
CA ARG A 47 13.15 -0.97 -1.91
C ARG A 47 11.98 -1.94 -2.03
N HIS A 48 10.78 -1.47 -2.39
CA HIS A 48 9.62 -2.35 -2.62
C HIS A 48 9.88 -3.32 -3.77
N THR A 49 10.36 -2.81 -4.92
CA THR A 49 10.66 -3.62 -6.12
C THR A 49 11.74 -4.67 -5.85
N LEU A 50 12.69 -4.36 -4.98
CA LEU A 50 13.73 -5.29 -4.52
C LEU A 50 13.26 -6.26 -3.43
N GLY A 51 12.00 -6.17 -2.97
CA GLY A 51 11.47 -7.03 -1.91
C GLY A 51 12.05 -6.73 -0.52
N LEU A 52 12.56 -5.51 -0.30
CA LEU A 52 13.26 -5.11 0.93
C LEU A 52 12.34 -4.48 1.99
N LEU A 53 11.10 -4.13 1.63
CA LEU A 53 10.14 -3.60 2.59
C LEU A 53 9.47 -4.74 3.39
N PRO A 54 9.39 -4.64 4.73
CA PRO A 54 8.76 -5.67 5.54
C PRO A 54 7.28 -5.86 5.18
N ASP A 55 6.88 -7.07 4.81
CA ASP A 55 5.47 -7.47 4.73
C ASP A 55 4.91 -7.58 6.15
N ILE A 56 3.87 -6.79 6.44
CA ILE A 56 3.25 -6.73 7.77
C ILE A 56 1.79 -7.23 7.76
N GLY A 57 1.31 -7.75 6.62
CA GLY A 57 -0.01 -8.33 6.52
C GLY A 57 -0.78 -7.93 5.26
N ALA A 58 -2.10 -8.16 5.31
CA ALA A 58 -2.99 -7.91 4.19
C ALA A 58 -4.26 -7.15 4.64
N LEU A 59 -4.78 -6.32 3.73
CA LEU A 59 -6.02 -5.56 3.89
C LEU A 59 -7.00 -5.96 2.80
N SER A 60 -8.25 -6.27 3.16
CA SER A 60 -9.32 -6.50 2.17
C SER A 60 -9.55 -5.23 1.33
N VAL A 61 -9.65 -5.38 0.01
CA VAL A 61 -10.00 -4.25 -0.88
C VAL A 61 -11.32 -3.62 -0.47
N ASN A 62 -12.29 -4.44 -0.03
CA ASN A 62 -13.62 -3.97 0.39
C ASN A 62 -13.60 -3.21 1.73
N SER A 63 -12.52 -3.28 2.50
CA SER A 63 -12.33 -2.49 3.72
C SER A 63 -11.76 -1.10 3.45
N LEU A 64 -11.29 -0.82 2.22
CA LEU A 64 -10.76 0.50 1.85
C LEU A 64 -11.79 1.26 1.02
N GLN A 65 -12.26 2.39 1.55
CA GLN A 65 -13.18 3.28 0.83
C GLN A 65 -12.53 4.64 0.61
N PHE A 66 -12.32 5.01 -0.65
CA PHE A 66 -11.86 6.35 -1.01
C PHE A 66 -12.91 7.40 -0.65
N ASP A 67 -12.44 8.50 -0.08
CA ASP A 67 -13.29 9.65 0.24
C ASP A 67 -13.64 10.38 -1.06
N GLU A 68 -14.91 10.34 -1.47
CA GLU A 68 -15.40 10.99 -2.68
C GLU A 68 -15.24 12.52 -2.66
N THR A 69 -15.15 13.12 -1.47
CA THR A 69 -14.94 14.56 -1.29
C THR A 69 -13.46 14.94 -1.32
N ARG A 70 -12.56 13.96 -1.14
CA ARG A 70 -11.12 14.14 -1.08
C ARG A 70 -10.41 13.02 -1.85
N ARG A 71 -10.12 13.29 -3.12
CA ARG A 71 -9.49 12.37 -4.08
C ARG A 71 -8.19 11.69 -3.62
N ALA A 72 -7.56 12.14 -2.54
CA ALA A 72 -6.29 11.62 -2.03
C ALA A 72 -6.38 11.02 -0.61
N SER A 73 -7.59 10.76 -0.11
CA SER A 73 -7.78 10.08 1.19
C SER A 73 -8.75 8.91 1.07
N PHE A 74 -8.60 7.97 1.99
CA PHE A 74 -9.52 6.85 2.17
C PHE A 74 -9.77 6.64 3.67
N ILE A 75 -10.83 5.92 3.96
CA ILE A 75 -11.13 5.40 5.28
C ILE A 75 -11.03 3.87 5.26
N LEU A 76 -10.66 3.30 6.40
CA LEU A 76 -10.70 1.87 6.63
C LEU A 76 -11.98 1.53 7.41
N MET A 77 -12.76 0.56 6.92
CA MET A 77 -14.00 0.07 7.52
C MET A 77 -13.83 -1.31 8.16
#